data_AF-A0A1A8XAN9-F1
#
_entry.id   AF-A0A1A8XAN9-F1
#
_cell.length_a   1.000
_cell.length_b   1.000
_cell.length_c   1.000
_cell.angle_alpha   90.00
_cell.angle_beta   90.00
_cell.angle_gamma   90.00
#
_symmetry.space_group_name_H-M   'P 1'
#
loop_
_entity.id
_entity.type
_entity.pdbx_description
1 polymer ?
#
loop_
_entity_poly.entity_id
_entity_poly.type
_entity_poly.pdbx_seq_one_letter_code
_entity_poly.pdbx_strand_id
1 'polypeptide(L)'
;MSGAKITKEQIFPKFDNPDFTNDQETLQFLNYLEKNDQELYEIGCSFEKAHKFAHFSYTNGKPNYMCPFFNEWLNEKKKNYTSNGENCNKVQLWTEYIEKLWIQLVENEDNKNWCPRETD
;
A
#
# COMPACT_ATOMS: atom_id res chain seq x y z
N MET A 1 -27.39 -9.57 17.92
CA MET A 1 -27.34 -8.82 16.64
C MET A 1 -26.03 -9.17 15.97
N SER A 2 -26.06 -10.01 14.93
CA SER A 2 -24.87 -10.33 14.13
C SER A 2 -24.53 -9.10 13.29
N GLY A 3 -23.55 -8.31 13.72
CA GLY A 3 -23.04 -7.19 12.91
C GLY A 3 -22.55 -7.71 11.57
N ALA A 4 -22.90 -7.04 10.48
CA ALA A 4 -22.45 -7.43 9.14
C ALA A 4 -20.90 -7.48 9.11
N LYS A 5 -20.35 -8.62 8.68
CA LYS A 5 -18.91 -8.79 8.49
C LYS A 5 -18.46 -7.86 7.37
N ILE A 6 -17.53 -6.95 7.67
CA ILE A 6 -16.91 -6.08 6.67
C ILE A 6 -16.12 -6.95 5.68
N THR A 7 -16.26 -6.71 4.39
CA THR A 7 -15.62 -7.50 3.33
C THR A 7 -14.62 -6.70 2.53
N LYS A 8 -13.73 -7.38 1.80
CA LYS A 8 -12.73 -6.74 0.94
C LYS A 8 -13.35 -5.90 -0.17
N GLU A 9 -14.50 -6.33 -0.71
CA GLU A 9 -15.25 -5.61 -1.75
C GLU A 9 -15.74 -4.24 -1.26
N GLN A 10 -15.91 -4.05 0.05
CA GLN A 10 -16.30 -2.77 0.65
C GLN A 10 -15.10 -1.87 0.96
N ILE A 11 -13.90 -2.43 1.08
CA ILE A 11 -12.71 -1.73 1.57
C ILE A 11 -11.73 -1.41 0.43
N PHE A 12 -11.44 -2.35 -0.48
CA PHE A 12 -10.45 -2.17 -1.54
C PHE A 12 -10.72 -0.96 -2.45
N PRO A 13 -11.98 -0.65 -2.83
CA PRO A 13 -12.26 0.56 -3.61
C PRO A 13 -11.82 1.86 -2.93
N LYS A 14 -11.72 1.87 -1.59
CA LYS A 14 -11.24 3.03 -0.81
C LYS A 14 -9.72 3.14 -0.80
N PHE A 15 -9.01 2.03 -0.99
CA PHE A 15 -7.55 2.03 -1.23
C PHE A 15 -7.21 2.36 -2.68
N ASP A 16 -8.07 2.00 -3.63
CA ASP A 16 -7.86 2.33 -5.04
C ASP A 16 -8.08 3.82 -5.33
N ASN A 17 -9.02 4.48 -4.63
CA ASN A 17 -9.35 5.90 -4.84
C ASN A 17 -9.45 6.71 -3.53
N PRO A 18 -8.40 6.75 -2.69
CA PRO A 18 -8.36 7.56 -1.49
C PRO A 18 -8.27 9.07 -1.84
N ASP A 19 -9.00 9.90 -1.09
CA ASP A 19 -8.95 11.37 -1.21
C ASP A 19 -7.73 11.94 -0.46
N PHE A 20 -6.54 11.55 -0.92
CA PHE A 20 -5.25 11.95 -0.38
C PHE A 20 -4.27 12.26 -1.51
N THR A 21 -3.32 13.14 -1.24
CA THR A 21 -2.22 13.47 -2.16
C THR A 21 -0.93 12.78 -1.76
N ASN A 22 -0.06 12.57 -2.74
CA ASN A 22 1.30 12.10 -2.48
C ASN A 22 2.15 13.20 -1.84
N ASP A 23 3.05 12.83 -0.94
CA ASP A 23 4.05 13.74 -0.40
C ASP A 23 5.20 13.89 -1.39
N GLN A 24 5.86 15.05 -1.34
CA GLN A 24 6.98 15.34 -2.23
C GLN A 24 8.12 14.32 -2.06
N GLU A 25 8.38 13.84 -0.84
CA GLU A 25 9.41 12.83 -0.57
C GLU A 25 9.13 11.52 -1.31
N THR A 26 7.88 11.03 -1.24
CA THR A 26 7.46 9.84 -1.99
C THR A 26 7.61 10.04 -3.49
N LEU A 27 7.18 11.19 -4.02
CA LEU A 27 7.32 11.49 -5.45
C LEU A 27 8.80 11.52 -5.88
N GLN A 28 9.68 12.08 -5.05
CA GLN A 28 11.12 12.09 -5.32
C GLN A 28 11.73 10.68 -5.28
N PHE A 29 11.31 9.86 -4.32
CA PHE A 29 11.74 8.47 -4.21
C PHE A 29 11.31 7.63 -5.43
N LEU A 30 10.10 7.85 -5.95
CA LEU A 30 9.55 7.13 -7.10
C LEU A 30 9.93 7.72 -8.47
N ASN A 31 10.61 8.87 -8.52
CA ASN A 31 10.92 9.60 -9.76
C ASN A 31 11.62 8.75 -10.83
N TYR A 32 12.48 7.81 -10.45
CA TYR A 32 13.10 6.89 -11.41
C TYR A 32 12.04 6.06 -12.16
N LEU A 33 11.01 5.58 -11.46
CA LEU A 33 9.98 4.74 -12.05
C LEU A 33 9.09 5.50 -13.03
N GLU A 34 8.88 6.81 -12.85
CA GLU A 34 8.02 7.63 -13.71
C GLU A 34 8.34 7.44 -15.21
N LYS A 35 9.63 7.24 -15.54
CA LYS A 35 10.09 7.06 -16.92
C LYS A 35 10.48 5.62 -17.28
N ASN A 36 10.73 4.76 -16.29
CA ASN A 36 11.30 3.43 -16.50
C ASN A 36 10.29 2.30 -16.25
N ASP A 37 9.28 2.54 -15.42
CA ASP A 37 8.21 1.59 -15.11
C ASP A 37 6.97 2.37 -14.62
N GLN A 38 6.18 2.84 -15.58
CA GLN A 38 4.98 3.64 -15.28
C GLN A 38 3.96 2.87 -14.44
N GLU A 39 3.84 1.55 -14.65
CA GLU A 39 2.94 0.69 -13.87
C GLU A 39 3.34 0.69 -12.39
N LEU A 40 4.62 0.47 -12.08
CA LEU A 40 5.11 0.48 -10.71
C LEU A 40 5.08 1.88 -10.08
N TYR A 41 5.33 2.93 -10.88
CA TYR A 41 5.17 4.32 -10.43
C TYR A 41 3.74 4.60 -9.95
N GLU A 42 2.73 4.24 -10.76
CA GLU A 42 1.32 4.42 -10.43
C GLU A 42 0.92 3.59 -9.20
N ILE A 43 1.45 2.37 -9.05
CA ILE A 43 1.27 1.56 -7.84
C ILE A 43 1.87 2.26 -6.61
N GLY A 44 3.11 2.76 -6.69
CA GLY A 44 3.77 3.44 -5.58
C GLY A 44 3.02 4.69 -5.13
N CYS A 45 2.57 5.52 -6.09
CA CYS A 45 1.73 6.68 -5.80
C CYS A 45 0.39 6.28 -5.15
N SER A 46 -0.25 5.21 -5.63
CA SER A 46 -1.50 4.72 -5.05
C SER A 46 -1.29 4.17 -3.64
N PHE A 47 -0.17 3.46 -3.42
CA PHE A 47 0.17 2.86 -2.14
C PHE A 47 0.32 3.89 -1.02
N GLU A 48 1.01 5.01 -1.25
CA GLU A 48 1.12 6.06 -0.22
C GLU A 48 -0.24 6.66 0.15
N LYS A 49 -1.10 6.94 -0.84
CA LYS A 49 -2.42 7.50 -0.56
C LYS A 49 -3.29 6.51 0.21
N ALA A 50 -3.21 5.22 -0.15
CA ALA A 50 -3.89 4.15 0.54
C ALA A 50 -3.37 3.97 1.98
N HIS A 51 -2.05 4.11 2.19
CA HIS A 51 -1.43 4.13 3.51
C HIS A 51 -2.00 5.26 4.38
N LYS A 52 -2.04 6.49 3.86
CA LYS A 52 -2.63 7.64 4.57
C LYS A 52 -4.09 7.40 4.95
N PHE A 53 -4.89 6.86 4.04
CA PHE A 53 -6.28 6.49 4.33
C PHE A 53 -6.39 5.39 5.40
N ALA A 54 -5.53 4.37 5.33
CA ALA A 54 -5.52 3.26 6.27
C ALA A 54 -5.11 3.72 7.68
N HIS A 55 -4.03 4.49 7.78
CA HIS A 55 -3.55 5.06 9.03
C HIS A 55 -4.55 6.05 9.64
N PHE A 56 -5.15 6.94 8.82
CA PHE A 56 -6.23 7.82 9.27
C PHE A 56 -7.43 7.05 9.80
N SER A 57 -7.83 5.97 9.13
CA SER A 57 -8.95 5.13 9.59
C SER A 57 -8.64 4.40 10.89
N TYR A 58 -7.40 3.93 11.04
CA TYR A 58 -6.92 3.26 12.25
C TYR A 58 -6.95 4.19 13.46
N THR A 59 -6.36 5.39 13.33
CA THR A 59 -6.29 6.40 14.40
C THR A 59 -7.66 6.94 14.79
N ASN A 60 -8.61 7.03 13.85
CA ASN A 60 -9.98 7.50 14.12
C ASN A 60 -10.96 6.37 14.54
N GLY A 61 -10.44 5.24 15.03
CA GLY A 61 -11.27 4.24 15.74
C GLY A 61 -11.83 3.10 14.89
N LYS A 62 -11.21 2.76 13.75
CA LYS A 62 -11.54 1.54 12.96
C LYS A 62 -10.37 0.55 12.97
N PRO A 63 -10.09 -0.14 14.09
CA PRO A 63 -8.71 -0.52 14.40
C PRO A 63 -8.29 -1.89 13.83
N ASN A 64 -9.14 -2.92 13.91
CA ASN A 64 -8.61 -4.29 13.81
C ASN A 64 -8.54 -4.85 12.38
N TYR A 65 -9.32 -4.34 11.44
CA TYR A 65 -9.41 -4.92 10.10
C TYR A 65 -8.67 -4.11 9.02
N MET A 66 -8.31 -2.85 9.29
CA MET A 66 -7.70 -1.99 8.26
C MET A 66 -6.33 -2.48 7.85
N CYS A 67 -5.44 -2.82 8.78
CA CYS A 67 -4.11 -3.31 8.45
C CYS A 67 -4.13 -4.66 7.68
N PRO A 68 -4.92 -5.68 8.09
CA PRO A 68 -5.05 -6.90 7.30
C PRO A 68 -5.53 -6.66 5.86
N PHE A 69 -6.59 -5.86 5.66
CA PHE A 69 -7.05 -5.57 4.30
C PHE A 69 -6.06 -4.74 3.50
N PHE A 70 -5.30 -3.86 4.15
CA PHE A 70 -4.27 -3.06 3.48
C PHE A 70 -3.10 -3.92 3.00
N ASN A 71 -2.63 -4.86 3.81
CA ASN A 71 -1.64 -5.86 3.41
C ASN A 71 -2.16 -6.75 2.28
N GLU A 72 -3.40 -7.27 2.38
CA GLU A 72 -4.01 -8.09 1.34
C GLU A 72 -4.12 -7.33 0.02
N TRP A 73 -4.60 -6.08 0.06
CA TRP A 73 -4.68 -5.22 -1.12
C TRP A 73 -3.31 -5.01 -1.77
N LEU A 74 -2.27 -4.72 -0.97
CA LEU A 74 -0.93 -4.51 -1.50
C LEU A 74 -0.32 -5.81 -2.06
N ASN A 75 -0.59 -6.96 -1.43
CA ASN A 75 -0.19 -8.27 -1.93
C ASN A 75 -0.88 -8.61 -3.27
N GLU A 76 -2.15 -8.23 -3.47
CA GLU A 76 -2.81 -8.37 -4.77
C GLU A 76 -2.14 -7.50 -5.84
N LYS A 77 -1.77 -6.25 -5.52
CA LYS A 77 -0.99 -5.39 -6.45
C LYS A 77 0.36 -6.04 -6.79
N LYS A 78 1.06 -6.61 -5.81
CA LYS A 78 2.32 -7.34 -6.01
C LYS A 78 2.15 -8.51 -6.96
N LYS A 79 1.15 -9.37 -6.71
CA LYS A 79 0.88 -10.56 -7.53
C LYS A 79 0.58 -10.15 -8.97
N ASN A 80 -0.24 -9.14 -9.18
CA ASN A 80 -0.56 -8.66 -10.53
C ASN A 80 0.69 -8.11 -11.25
N TYR A 81 1.42 -7.21 -10.59
CA TYR A 81 2.61 -6.59 -11.18
C TYR A 81 3.68 -7.64 -11.51
N THR A 82 3.99 -8.55 -10.59
CA THR A 82 5.10 -9.52 -10.72
C THR A 82 4.75 -10.78 -11.51
N SER A 83 3.56 -10.88 -12.10
CA SER A 83 3.06 -12.12 -12.71
C SER A 83 3.09 -13.29 -11.72
N ASN A 84 2.53 -13.06 -10.53
CA ASN A 84 2.51 -14.00 -9.41
C ASN A 84 3.92 -14.49 -9.01
N GLY A 85 4.92 -13.61 -9.11
CA GLY A 85 6.32 -13.90 -8.79
C GLY A 85 7.12 -14.53 -9.93
N GLU A 86 6.51 -14.83 -11.08
CA GLU A 86 7.21 -15.45 -12.22
C GLU A 86 8.18 -14.45 -12.91
N ASN A 87 7.87 -13.16 -12.87
CA ASN A 87 8.74 -12.13 -13.45
C ASN A 87 9.78 -11.63 -12.44
N CYS A 88 10.97 -12.26 -12.47
CA CYS A 88 12.07 -11.96 -11.54
C CYS A 88 12.50 -10.48 -11.54
N ASN A 89 12.52 -9.82 -12.70
CA ASN A 89 12.91 -8.40 -12.79
C ASN A 89 11.90 -7.51 -12.06
N LYS A 90 10.60 -7.79 -12.25
CA LYS A 90 9.54 -7.07 -11.54
C LYS A 90 9.53 -7.38 -10.05
N VAL A 91 9.86 -8.60 -9.62
CA VAL A 91 10.03 -8.91 -8.19
C VAL A 91 11.14 -8.07 -7.55
N GLN A 92 12.26 -7.88 -8.26
CA GLN A 92 13.35 -7.03 -7.79
C GLN A 92 12.93 -5.57 -7.69
N LEU A 93 12.27 -5.03 -8.74
CA LEU A 93 11.77 -3.65 -8.72
C LEU A 93 10.73 -3.42 -7.60
N TRP A 94 9.82 -4.37 -7.39
CA TRP A 94 8.87 -4.31 -6.29
C TRP A 94 9.57 -4.22 -4.92
N THR A 95 10.59 -5.05 -4.71
CA THR A 95 11.34 -5.06 -3.45
C THR A 95 12.11 -3.75 -3.26
N GLU A 96 12.70 -3.23 -4.33
CA GLU A 96 13.50 -2.00 -4.30
C GLU A 96 12.65 -0.76 -4.03
N TYR A 97 11.43 -0.70 -4.57
CA TYR A 97 10.61 0.50 -4.48
C TYR A 97 9.43 0.36 -3.51
N ILE A 98 8.61 -0.67 -3.63
CA ILE A 98 7.37 -0.74 -2.85
C ILE A 98 7.64 -1.20 -1.41
N GLU A 99 8.47 -2.23 -1.21
CA GLU A 99 8.79 -2.68 0.15
C GLU A 99 9.64 -1.65 0.91
N LYS A 100 10.55 -0.92 0.23
CA LYS A 100 11.28 0.20 0.84
C LYS A 100 10.38 1.40 1.15
N LEU A 101 9.45 1.72 0.25
CA LEU A 101 8.47 2.78 0.51
C LEU A 101 7.61 2.43 1.74
N TRP A 102 7.24 1.16 1.93
CA TRP A 102 6.52 0.75 3.15
C TRP A 102 7.30 1.08 4.41
N ILE A 103 8.59 0.74 4.44
CA ILE A 103 9.47 1.03 5.58
C ILE A 103 9.51 2.54 5.85
N GLN A 104 9.73 3.37 4.82
CA GLN A 104 9.75 4.82 4.95
C GLN A 104 8.43 5.38 5.51
N LEU A 105 7.31 4.93 4.96
CA LEU A 105 5.98 5.40 5.40
C LEU A 105 5.73 5.04 6.86
N VAL A 106 6.05 3.81 7.29
CA VAL A 106 5.84 3.37 8.67
C VAL A 106 6.82 4.05 9.65
N GLU A 107 8.08 4.28 9.24
CA GLU A 107 9.07 4.96 10.07
C GLU A 107 8.71 6.42 10.38
N ASN A 108 7.96 7.06 9.48
CA ASN A 108 7.49 8.43 9.58
C ASN A 108 6.21 8.59 10.42
N GLU A 109 5.54 7.49 10.81
CA GLU A 109 4.33 7.54 11.64
C GLU A 109 4.66 7.54 13.14
N ASP A 110 3.82 8.21 13.93
CA ASP A 110 3.94 8.26 15.40
C ASP A 110 3.85 6.86 16.03
N ASN A 111 3.03 5.98 15.45
CA ASN A 111 2.91 4.58 15.85
C ASN A 111 3.57 3.66 14.80
N LYS A 112 4.89 3.51 14.90
CA LYS A 112 5.72 2.69 13.98
C LYS A 112 5.33 1.20 13.88
N ASN A 113 4.43 0.71 14.73
CA ASN A 113 3.99 -0.68 14.72
C ASN A 113 2.48 -0.83 14.42
N TRP A 114 1.82 0.23 13.93
CA TRP A 114 0.36 0.20 13.69
C TRP A 114 -0.04 -0.82 12.62
N CYS A 115 0.81 -1.03 11.61
CA CYS A 115 0.60 -2.03 10.57
C CYS A 115 1.91 -2.68 10.12
N PRO A 116 2.27 -3.84 10.70
CA PRO A 116 3.37 -4.65 10.20
C PRO A 116 3.12 -5.10 8.76
N ARG A 117 4.18 -5.15 7.95
CA ARG A 117 4.13 -5.71 6.59
C ARG A 117 3.98 -7.23 6.67
N GLU A 118 2.95 -7.77 6.03
CA GLU A 118 2.68 -9.21 5.91
C GLU A 118 2.66 -9.61 4.43
N THR A 119 3.71 -10.31 3.99
CA THR A 119 3.79 -10.87 2.63
C THR A 119 3.25 -12.31 2.63
N ASP A 120 2.38 -12.62 1.68
CA ASP A 120 1.96 -14.00 1.37
C ASP A 120 3.12 -14.88 0.87
#